data_AF-A0A2S8ZCZ0-F1
#
_entry.id   AF-A0A2S8ZCZ0-F1
#
_cell.length_a   1.000
_cell.length_b   1.000
_cell.length_c   1.000
_cell.angle_alpha   90.00
_cell.angle_beta   90.00
_cell.angle_gamma   90.00
#
_symmetry.space_group_name_H-M   'P 1'
#
loop_
_entity.id
_entity.type
_entity.pdbx_description
1 polymer ?
#
loop_
_entity_poly.entity_id
_entity_poly.type
_entity_poly.pdbx_seq_one_letter_code
_entity_poly.pdbx_strand_id
1 'polypeptide(L)'
;MRNRAGPGRAGLRSARKHGHPSLGALIHGDYPERVTASPHADNLRSDLELALRLADAADGQSLPRFDAADLEISTKADNSHVTDADLATERAVRGILATERPDDGIFGEEFGAQGSTHRQWIIDPIDGTANFLRGVPLWGTMIALAIDGVPQVGVVSMPALGRRWWAATGEGAWTDDDGGARRLRTSSVSSLDDASVSFQSIAQWSDAGRLDALLRVAARVWRDRAYGDVYAYMLLAEGRIDMVAEFDVKEYDIAAAVPIVREAGGRMTAIDGAETIAARSTLATNGTLHDDFLTLLLQD
;
A
#
# COMPACT_ATOMS: atom_id res chain seq x y z
N MET A 1 59.25 27.62 -15.98
CA MET A 1 57.95 27.45 -16.67
C MET A 1 57.87 26.04 -17.21
N ARG A 2 57.14 25.15 -16.53
CA ARG A 2 56.94 23.75 -16.96
C ARG A 2 55.53 23.62 -17.53
N ASN A 3 55.44 23.34 -18.82
CA ASN A 3 54.19 23.16 -19.56
C ASN A 3 53.69 21.72 -19.34
N ARG A 4 52.48 21.55 -18.79
CA ARG A 4 51.85 20.24 -18.60
C ARG A 4 51.07 19.87 -19.86
N ALA A 5 51.42 18.74 -20.46
CA ALA A 5 50.61 18.03 -21.43
C ALA A 5 49.44 17.33 -20.71
N GLY A 6 48.23 17.44 -21.26
CA GLY A 6 47.10 16.60 -20.89
C GLY A 6 46.79 15.60 -22.00
N PRO A 7 46.32 14.39 -21.67
CA PRO A 7 45.42 13.60 -22.49
C PRO A 7 44.01 13.64 -21.83
N GLY A 8 42.89 13.70 -22.53
CA GLY A 8 42.50 12.87 -23.67
C GLY A 8 41.30 12.04 -23.22
N ARG A 9 40.11 12.40 -23.72
CA ARG A 9 38.79 11.82 -23.38
C ARG A 9 38.75 10.30 -23.61
N ALA A 10 38.09 9.58 -22.70
CA ALA A 10 37.44 8.30 -22.99
C ALA A 10 35.98 8.39 -22.56
N GLY A 11 35.06 8.27 -23.52
CA GLY A 11 33.63 8.42 -23.32
C GLY A 11 33.02 7.26 -22.54
N LEU A 12 32.16 7.59 -21.57
CA LEU A 12 31.29 6.62 -20.94
C LEU A 12 30.23 6.19 -21.97
N ARG A 13 30.27 4.91 -22.33
CA ARG A 13 29.17 4.24 -23.03
C ARG A 13 28.04 4.03 -22.03
N SER A 14 26.87 4.58 -22.37
CA SER A 14 25.59 4.30 -21.72
C SER A 14 25.31 2.80 -21.74
N ALA A 15 25.22 2.19 -20.56
CA ALA A 15 24.68 0.85 -20.40
C ALA A 15 23.14 0.95 -20.50
N ARG A 16 22.59 0.29 -21.52
CA ARG A 16 21.15 0.13 -21.68
C ARG A 16 20.61 -0.69 -20.50
N LYS A 17 19.69 -0.11 -19.72
CA LYS A 17 18.87 -0.86 -18.77
C LYS A 17 17.98 -1.82 -19.57
N HIS A 18 18.10 -3.12 -19.31
CA HIS A 18 17.15 -4.11 -19.79
C HIS A 18 15.84 -3.92 -19.02
N GLY A 19 14.76 -3.57 -19.72
CA GLY A 19 13.43 -3.45 -19.14
C GLY A 19 12.85 -4.82 -18.83
N HIS A 20 12.33 -4.98 -17.62
CA HIS A 20 11.31 -5.98 -17.34
C HIS A 20 10.03 -5.57 -18.09
N PRO A 21 9.28 -6.52 -18.68
CA PRO A 21 8.03 -6.20 -19.34
C PRO A 21 7.02 -5.69 -18.31
N SER A 22 6.63 -4.42 -18.41
CA SER A 22 5.50 -3.87 -17.67
C SER A 22 4.20 -4.47 -18.21
N LEU A 23 3.29 -4.84 -17.31
CA LEU A 23 1.97 -5.39 -17.63
C LEU A 23 0.98 -4.31 -18.14
N GLY A 24 1.48 -3.27 -18.80
CA GLY A 24 0.70 -2.12 -19.27
C GLY A 24 -0.19 -2.39 -20.48
N ALA A 25 -0.39 -3.65 -20.88
CA ALA A 25 -1.03 -3.98 -22.16
C ALA A 25 -2.45 -4.58 -22.06
N LEU A 26 -3.02 -4.82 -20.86
CA LEU A 26 -4.35 -5.47 -20.76
C LEU A 26 -5.32 -4.89 -19.71
N ILE A 27 -5.07 -3.70 -19.15
CA ILE A 27 -6.01 -3.04 -18.22
C ILE A 27 -6.38 -1.65 -18.74
N HIS A 28 -7.10 -1.62 -19.86
CA HIS A 28 -7.92 -0.48 -20.26
C HIS A 28 -9.38 -0.94 -20.26
N GLY A 29 -9.89 -1.19 -19.05
CA GLY A 29 -11.32 -1.29 -18.80
C GLY A 29 -11.75 -0.02 -18.08
N ASP A 30 -12.70 0.71 -18.65
CA ASP A 30 -13.39 1.81 -17.96
C ASP A 30 -13.94 1.29 -16.62
N TYR A 31 -13.54 1.92 -15.52
CA TYR A 31 -14.19 1.73 -14.22
C TYR A 31 -15.61 2.30 -14.31
N PRO A 32 -16.67 1.51 -14.05
CA PRO A 32 -18.03 2.04 -14.12
C PRO A 32 -18.26 3.07 -13.01
N GLU A 33 -18.72 4.27 -13.39
CA GLU A 33 -19.26 5.27 -12.47
C GLU A 33 -20.36 4.62 -11.62
N ARG A 34 -20.08 4.50 -10.31
CA ARG A 34 -20.90 3.83 -9.28
C ARG A 34 -21.03 2.32 -9.48
N VAL A 35 -20.22 1.58 -8.73
CA VAL A 35 -20.40 0.14 -8.52
C VAL A 35 -21.71 -0.09 -7.77
N THR A 36 -22.79 -0.35 -8.51
CA THR A 36 -23.91 -1.14 -7.99
C THR A 36 -23.43 -2.59 -7.87
N ALA A 37 -23.64 -3.19 -6.70
CA ALA A 37 -23.20 -4.54 -6.36
C ALA A 37 -23.31 -5.53 -7.53
N SER A 38 -22.19 -6.17 -7.87
CA SER A 38 -22.12 -7.20 -8.91
C SER A 38 -22.90 -8.46 -8.48
N PRO A 39 -23.48 -9.24 -9.41
CA PRO A 39 -24.20 -10.50 -9.10
C PRO A 39 -23.33 -11.59 -8.46
N HIS A 40 -22.01 -11.39 -8.40
CA HIS A 40 -21.03 -12.21 -7.68
C HIS A 40 -20.73 -11.67 -6.28
N ALA A 41 -21.76 -11.18 -5.56
CA ALA A 41 -21.71 -10.97 -4.12
C ALA A 41 -21.64 -12.32 -3.37
N ASP A 42 -20.76 -13.22 -3.84
CA ASP A 42 -20.25 -14.34 -3.11
C ASP A 42 -19.72 -13.80 -1.79
N ASN A 43 -20.16 -14.44 -0.71
CA ASN A 43 -20.19 -13.92 0.65
C ASN A 43 -18.86 -13.24 1.09
N LEU A 44 -18.72 -11.93 0.82
CA LEU A 44 -17.53 -11.15 1.17
C LEU A 44 -17.24 -11.17 2.67
N ARG A 45 -18.26 -11.42 3.50
CA ARG A 45 -18.07 -11.65 4.93
C ARG A 45 -17.29 -12.93 5.20
N SER A 46 -17.56 -14.02 4.48
CA SER A 46 -16.77 -15.26 4.63
C SER A 46 -15.34 -15.10 4.10
N ASP A 47 -15.13 -14.28 3.07
CA ASP A 47 -13.80 -13.95 2.59
C ASP A 47 -13.05 -13.04 3.59
N LEU A 48 -13.76 -12.10 4.23
CA LEU A 48 -13.22 -11.29 5.31
C LEU A 48 -12.84 -12.13 6.55
N GLU A 49 -13.68 -13.08 6.95
CA GLU A 49 -13.38 -14.03 8.03
C GLU A 49 -12.14 -14.87 7.71
N LEU A 50 -11.96 -15.28 6.45
CA LEU A 50 -10.74 -15.93 5.99
C LEU A 50 -9.55 -14.97 6.06
N ALA A 51 -9.68 -13.74 5.54
CA ALA A 51 -8.62 -12.74 5.56
C ALA A 51 -8.10 -12.44 6.97
N LEU A 52 -9.00 -12.40 7.97
CA LEU A 52 -8.62 -12.24 9.38
C LEU A 52 -7.81 -13.43 9.91
N ARG A 53 -8.17 -14.67 9.55
CA ARG A 53 -7.38 -15.87 9.91
C ARG A 53 -6.03 -15.92 9.19
N LEU A 54 -5.96 -15.43 7.95
CA LEU A 54 -4.70 -15.27 7.24
C LEU A 54 -3.79 -14.28 7.98
N ALA A 55 -4.34 -13.17 8.48
CA ALA A 55 -3.60 -12.23 9.31
C ALA A 55 -3.12 -12.84 10.63
N ASP A 56 -3.92 -13.70 11.28
CA ASP A 56 -3.46 -14.43 12.48
C ASP A 56 -2.26 -15.35 12.17
N ALA A 57 -2.30 -16.04 11.04
CA ALA A 57 -1.20 -16.88 10.59
C ALA A 57 0.05 -16.06 10.24
N ALA A 58 -0.14 -14.90 9.59
CA ALA A 58 0.92 -13.96 9.26
C ALA A 58 1.60 -13.39 10.52
N ASP A 59 0.81 -12.90 11.47
CA ASP A 59 1.32 -12.38 12.76
C ASP A 59 2.15 -13.44 13.50
N GLY A 60 1.71 -14.70 13.46
CA GLY A 60 2.44 -15.82 14.05
C GLY A 60 3.79 -16.14 13.39
N GLN A 61 4.03 -15.68 12.15
CA GLN A 61 5.32 -15.80 11.47
C GLN A 61 6.17 -14.53 11.60
N SER A 62 5.57 -13.36 11.44
CA SER A 62 6.28 -12.08 11.35
C SER A 62 6.71 -11.55 12.71
N LEU A 63 5.82 -11.54 13.71
CA LEU A 63 6.09 -10.94 15.02
C LEU A 63 7.26 -11.60 15.77
N PRO A 64 7.40 -12.95 15.81
CA PRO A 64 8.55 -13.57 16.47
C PRO A 64 9.90 -13.26 15.82
N ARG A 65 9.90 -12.81 14.55
CA ARG A 65 11.11 -12.45 13.81
C ARG A 65 11.48 -10.98 13.98
N PHE A 66 10.55 -10.14 14.40
CA PHE A 66 10.83 -8.74 14.70
C PHE A 66 11.80 -8.65 15.88
N ASP A 67 12.90 -7.89 15.71
CA ASP A 67 14.04 -7.81 16.64
C ASP A 67 14.77 -9.14 16.92
N ALA A 68 14.56 -10.18 16.11
CA ALA A 68 15.31 -11.43 16.24
C ALA A 68 16.80 -11.22 15.91
N ALA A 69 17.68 -11.68 16.79
CA ALA A 69 19.13 -11.51 16.65
C ALA A 69 19.72 -12.28 15.45
N ASP A 70 19.02 -13.30 14.97
CA ASP A 70 19.39 -14.17 13.86
C ASP A 70 18.51 -13.95 12.62
N LEU A 71 17.87 -12.77 12.49
CA LEU A 71 17.10 -12.40 11.30
C LEU A 71 17.98 -12.49 10.04
N GLU A 72 17.60 -13.35 9.09
CA GLU A 72 18.31 -13.45 7.82
C GLU A 72 17.81 -12.36 6.86
N ILE A 73 18.73 -11.56 6.35
CA ILE A 73 18.45 -10.46 5.42
C ILE A 73 19.13 -10.76 4.10
N SER A 74 18.36 -10.65 3.01
CA SER A 74 18.89 -10.70 1.65
C SER A 74 18.45 -9.47 0.86
N THR A 75 18.96 -9.32 -0.35
CA THR A 75 18.72 -8.16 -1.21
C THR A 75 18.23 -8.66 -2.57
N LYS A 76 17.07 -8.18 -3.00
CA LYS A 76 16.47 -8.48 -4.30
C LYS A 76 17.27 -7.81 -5.43
N ALA A 77 17.03 -8.20 -6.68
CA ALA A 77 17.76 -7.68 -7.84
C ALA A 77 17.59 -6.16 -8.07
N ASP A 78 16.51 -5.58 -7.56
CA ASP A 78 16.23 -4.14 -7.59
C ASP A 78 16.79 -3.38 -6.38
N ASN A 79 17.55 -4.06 -5.50
CA ASN A 79 18.12 -3.58 -4.23
C ASN A 79 17.13 -3.36 -3.09
N SER A 80 15.88 -3.80 -3.21
CA SER A 80 15.00 -3.88 -2.05
C SER A 80 15.43 -5.02 -1.12
N HIS A 81 15.15 -4.88 0.18
CA HIS A 81 15.46 -5.91 1.16
C HIS A 81 14.33 -6.94 1.24
N VAL A 82 14.70 -8.17 1.57
CA VAL A 82 13.75 -9.22 1.96
C VAL A 82 14.36 -10.06 3.05
N THR A 83 13.54 -10.42 4.03
CA THR A 83 13.93 -11.22 5.18
C THR A 83 13.37 -12.64 5.08
N ASP A 84 13.92 -13.55 5.88
CA ASP A 84 13.30 -14.86 6.07
C ASP A 84 11.89 -14.79 6.70
N ALA A 85 11.57 -13.70 7.41
CA ALA A 85 10.24 -13.41 7.94
C ALA A 85 9.22 -13.14 6.82
N ASP A 86 9.58 -12.35 5.80
CA ASP A 86 8.74 -12.10 4.62
C ASP A 86 8.34 -13.41 3.94
N LEU A 87 9.36 -14.22 3.63
CA LEU A 87 9.20 -15.49 2.94
C LEU A 87 8.38 -16.50 3.76
N ALA A 88 8.57 -16.54 5.08
CA ALA A 88 7.80 -17.42 5.96
C ALA A 88 6.33 -16.99 6.06
N THR A 89 6.09 -15.69 6.19
CA THR A 89 4.76 -15.09 6.29
C THR A 89 3.95 -15.35 5.02
N GLU A 90 4.50 -15.05 3.85
CA GLU A 90 3.79 -15.28 2.59
C GLU A 90 3.55 -16.78 2.33
N ARG A 91 4.49 -17.67 2.70
CA ARG A 91 4.26 -19.13 2.62
C ARG A 91 3.12 -19.59 3.50
N ALA A 92 3.01 -19.09 4.73
CA ALA A 92 1.92 -19.47 5.64
C ALA A 92 0.55 -19.06 5.09
N VAL A 93 0.43 -17.82 4.61
CA VAL A 93 -0.79 -17.30 3.98
C VAL A 93 -1.16 -18.12 2.73
N ARG A 94 -0.19 -18.35 1.83
CA ARG A 94 -0.39 -19.17 0.62
C ARG A 94 -0.82 -20.60 0.93
N GLY A 95 -0.29 -21.21 1.99
CA GLY A 95 -0.65 -22.58 2.39
C GLY A 95 -2.12 -22.72 2.80
N ILE A 96 -2.65 -21.73 3.53
CA ILE A 96 -4.06 -21.68 3.91
C ILE A 96 -4.93 -21.47 2.67
N LEU A 97 -4.57 -20.49 1.81
CA LEU A 97 -5.31 -20.20 0.59
C LEU A 97 -5.36 -21.40 -0.37
N ALA A 98 -4.26 -22.13 -0.54
CA ALA A 98 -4.21 -23.33 -1.37
C ALA A 98 -5.17 -24.44 -0.91
N THR A 99 -5.54 -24.44 0.38
CA THR A 99 -6.46 -25.42 0.96
C THR A 99 -7.91 -24.93 0.92
N GLU A 100 -8.14 -23.66 1.27
CA GLU A 100 -9.49 -23.12 1.51
C GLU A 100 -10.08 -22.35 0.32
N ARG A 101 -9.24 -21.91 -0.61
CA ARG A 101 -9.61 -21.18 -1.85
C ARG A 101 -8.73 -21.65 -3.03
N PRO A 102 -8.73 -22.95 -3.37
CA PRO A 102 -7.84 -23.51 -4.39
C PRO A 102 -8.05 -22.93 -5.80
N ASP A 103 -9.22 -22.35 -6.08
CA ASP A 103 -9.57 -21.75 -7.37
C ASP A 103 -9.25 -20.24 -7.47
N ASP A 104 -8.99 -19.57 -6.33
CA ASP A 104 -8.59 -18.16 -6.33
C ASP A 104 -7.11 -18.04 -6.73
N GLY A 105 -6.75 -16.98 -7.45
CA GLY A 105 -5.35 -16.66 -7.68
C GLY A 105 -4.69 -15.97 -6.50
N ILE A 106 -3.36 -15.87 -6.55
CA ILE A 106 -2.56 -15.20 -5.52
C ILE A 106 -1.52 -14.33 -6.22
N PHE A 107 -1.40 -13.08 -5.80
CA PHE A 107 -0.32 -12.17 -6.17
C PHE A 107 0.34 -11.65 -4.91
N GLY A 108 1.50 -12.22 -4.57
CA GLY A 108 2.29 -11.80 -3.41
C GLY A 108 3.57 -11.09 -3.83
N GLU A 109 4.07 -10.22 -2.96
CA GLU A 109 5.33 -9.51 -3.17
C GLU A 109 6.49 -10.48 -3.44
N GLU A 110 6.62 -11.55 -2.65
CA GLU A 110 7.84 -12.36 -2.63
C GLU A 110 7.82 -13.52 -3.61
N PHE A 111 6.68 -14.17 -3.80
CA PHE A 111 6.55 -15.30 -4.71
C PHE A 111 5.77 -14.98 -6.00
N GLY A 112 5.40 -13.70 -6.21
CA GLY A 112 4.78 -13.22 -7.43
C GLY A 112 3.35 -13.73 -7.64
N ALA A 113 2.90 -13.71 -8.90
CA ALA A 113 1.53 -14.07 -9.27
C ALA A 113 1.37 -15.54 -9.69
N GLN A 114 0.25 -16.16 -9.32
CA GLN A 114 -0.17 -17.48 -9.76
C GLN A 114 -1.70 -17.60 -9.82
N GLY A 115 -2.22 -18.48 -10.67
CA GLY A 115 -3.64 -18.80 -10.73
C GLY A 115 -4.50 -17.72 -11.41
N SER A 116 -5.75 -17.60 -10.95
CA SER A 116 -6.76 -16.72 -11.52
C SER A 116 -6.47 -15.22 -11.30
N THR A 117 -6.95 -14.38 -12.21
CA THR A 117 -6.99 -12.91 -12.01
C THR A 117 -8.41 -12.40 -11.77
N HIS A 118 -9.42 -13.29 -11.82
CA HIS A 118 -10.80 -12.91 -11.54
C HIS A 118 -11.02 -12.69 -10.05
N ARG A 119 -10.78 -13.71 -9.23
CA ARG A 119 -10.65 -13.60 -7.77
C ARG A 119 -9.18 -13.81 -7.42
N GLN A 120 -8.53 -12.79 -6.89
CA GLN A 120 -7.09 -12.82 -6.64
C GLN A 120 -6.77 -12.23 -5.27
N TRP A 121 -6.12 -13.03 -4.43
CA TRP A 121 -5.57 -12.60 -3.15
C TRP A 121 -4.27 -11.85 -3.37
N ILE A 122 -4.18 -10.61 -2.90
CA ILE A 122 -3.00 -9.76 -3.01
C ILE A 122 -2.35 -9.66 -1.63
N ILE A 123 -1.05 -9.92 -1.54
CA ILE A 123 -0.35 -10.09 -0.26
C ILE A 123 0.95 -9.29 -0.26
N ASP A 124 1.10 -8.43 0.75
CA ASP A 124 2.38 -7.92 1.21
C ASP A 124 2.65 -8.53 2.61
N PRO A 125 3.66 -9.40 2.76
CA PRO A 125 3.94 -10.03 4.04
C PRO A 125 4.44 -9.04 5.10
N ILE A 126 5.28 -8.05 4.73
CA ILE A 126 5.82 -7.02 5.63
C ILE A 126 6.00 -5.70 4.86
N ASP A 127 4.92 -4.94 4.81
CA ASP A 127 4.97 -3.55 4.43
C ASP A 127 5.73 -2.75 5.50
N GLY A 128 6.60 -1.83 5.06
CA GLY A 128 7.54 -1.15 5.95
C GLY A 128 8.75 -2.01 6.34
N THR A 129 9.24 -2.89 5.46
CA THR A 129 10.46 -3.71 5.69
C THR A 129 11.64 -2.89 6.22
N ALA A 130 11.83 -1.64 5.76
CA ALA A 130 12.88 -0.76 6.28
C ALA A 130 12.71 -0.42 7.78
N ASN A 131 11.47 -0.28 8.25
CA ASN A 131 11.15 -0.11 9.67
C ASN A 131 11.38 -1.41 10.43
N PHE A 132 10.93 -2.54 9.88
CA PHE A 132 11.13 -3.87 10.46
C PHE A 132 12.61 -4.15 10.76
N LEU A 133 13.48 -3.92 9.78
CA LEU A 133 14.94 -4.12 9.90
C LEU A 133 15.61 -3.21 10.94
N ARG A 134 14.95 -2.14 11.36
CA ARG A 134 15.50 -1.13 12.26
C ARG A 134 14.86 -1.15 13.65
N GLY A 135 13.99 -2.12 13.93
CA GLY A 135 13.27 -2.20 15.20
C GLY A 135 12.24 -1.08 15.37
N VAL A 136 11.82 -0.44 14.27
CA VAL A 136 10.75 0.57 14.29
C VAL A 136 9.43 -0.17 14.13
N PRO A 137 8.46 -0.05 15.07
CA PRO A 137 7.25 -0.87 15.09
C PRO A 137 6.17 -0.39 14.09
N LEU A 138 6.57 0.33 13.03
CA LEU A 138 5.68 0.83 11.97
C LEU A 138 5.82 -0.06 10.73
N TRP A 139 5.37 -1.30 10.86
CA TRP A 139 5.31 -2.29 9.79
C TRP A 139 4.05 -3.15 9.97
N GLY A 140 3.59 -3.81 8.91
CA GLY A 140 2.44 -4.70 8.99
C GLY A 140 2.29 -5.62 7.79
N THR A 141 1.41 -6.61 7.93
CA THR A 141 1.00 -7.47 6.82
C THR A 141 -0.24 -6.89 6.16
N MET A 142 -0.25 -6.82 4.83
CA MET A 142 -1.39 -6.40 4.03
C MET A 142 -1.96 -7.58 3.24
N ILE A 143 -3.26 -7.86 3.43
CA ILE A 143 -3.97 -8.95 2.75
C ILE A 143 -5.22 -8.36 2.12
N ALA A 144 -5.38 -8.54 0.81
CA ALA A 144 -6.58 -8.14 0.09
C ALA A 144 -7.12 -9.27 -0.77
N LEU A 145 -8.43 -9.23 -1.02
CA LEU A 145 -9.05 -9.97 -2.12
C LEU A 145 -9.54 -8.95 -3.16
N ALA A 146 -9.00 -9.04 -4.37
CA ALA A 146 -9.49 -8.33 -5.53
C ALA A 146 -10.44 -9.23 -6.35
N ILE A 147 -11.58 -8.66 -6.75
CA ILE A 147 -12.51 -9.26 -7.70
C ILE A 147 -12.52 -8.39 -8.96
N ASP A 148 -12.16 -8.97 -10.10
CA ASP A 148 -11.98 -8.28 -11.38
C ASP A 148 -11.03 -7.07 -11.27
N GLY A 149 -9.95 -7.24 -10.51
CA GLY A 149 -8.94 -6.19 -10.29
C GLY A 149 -9.37 -5.10 -9.30
N VAL A 150 -10.56 -5.18 -8.71
CA VAL A 150 -11.05 -4.23 -7.70
C VAL A 150 -10.90 -4.84 -6.30
N PRO A 151 -10.10 -4.27 -5.39
CA PRO A 151 -10.04 -4.72 -4.01
C PRO A 151 -11.40 -4.61 -3.30
N GLN A 152 -11.95 -5.75 -2.88
CA GLN A 152 -13.26 -5.86 -2.20
C GLN A 152 -13.13 -6.18 -0.71
N VAL A 153 -12.05 -6.88 -0.31
CA VAL A 153 -11.74 -7.23 1.08
C VAL A 153 -10.32 -6.76 1.38
N GLY A 154 -10.09 -6.21 2.57
CA GLY A 154 -8.77 -5.80 3.01
C GLY A 154 -8.59 -6.00 4.51
N VAL A 155 -7.42 -6.51 4.89
CA VAL A 155 -6.95 -6.61 6.27
C VAL A 155 -5.54 -6.06 6.33
N VAL A 156 -5.30 -5.17 7.29
CA VAL A 156 -3.98 -4.68 7.68
C VAL A 156 -3.73 -5.10 9.12
N SER A 157 -2.68 -5.87 9.36
CA SER A 157 -2.27 -6.30 10.70
C SER A 157 -0.92 -5.73 11.05
N MET A 158 -0.83 -4.93 12.12
CA MET A 158 0.41 -4.38 12.65
C MET A 158 0.67 -4.95 14.05
N PRO A 159 1.19 -6.18 14.14
CA PRO A 159 1.26 -6.90 15.40
C PRO A 159 2.23 -6.28 16.42
N ALA A 160 3.28 -5.58 15.97
CA ALA A 160 4.17 -4.82 16.85
C ALA A 160 3.48 -3.64 17.56
N LEU A 161 2.35 -3.15 17.01
CA LEU A 161 1.48 -2.16 17.67
C LEU A 161 0.31 -2.81 18.41
N GLY A 162 0.08 -4.12 18.26
CA GLY A 162 -1.11 -4.80 18.76
C GLY A 162 -2.39 -4.31 18.08
N ARG A 163 -2.31 -3.89 16.81
CA ARG A 163 -3.44 -3.27 16.10
C ARG A 163 -3.75 -3.97 14.79
N ARG A 164 -5.04 -4.05 14.48
CA ARG A 164 -5.54 -4.57 13.20
C ARG A 164 -6.69 -3.71 12.68
N TRP A 165 -6.78 -3.60 11.37
CA TRP A 165 -7.84 -2.91 10.64
C TRP A 165 -8.34 -3.81 9.52
N TRP A 166 -9.64 -3.75 9.25
CA TRP A 166 -10.23 -4.57 8.21
C TRP A 166 -11.51 -3.98 7.64
N ALA A 167 -11.83 -4.37 6.41
CA ALA A 167 -13.06 -4.02 5.75
C ALA A 167 -13.42 -5.02 4.66
N ALA A 168 -14.70 -5.08 4.34
CA ALA A 168 -15.20 -5.63 3.09
C ALA A 168 -16.25 -4.68 2.52
N THR A 169 -16.35 -4.60 1.19
CA THR A 169 -17.32 -3.73 0.51
C THR A 169 -18.74 -3.99 1.01
N GLY A 170 -19.38 -2.95 1.54
CA GLY A 170 -20.72 -3.00 2.14
C GLY A 170 -20.79 -3.44 3.60
N GLU A 171 -19.69 -3.89 4.21
CA GLU A 171 -19.64 -4.38 5.61
C GLU A 171 -19.06 -3.33 6.59
N GLY A 172 -18.62 -2.17 6.08
CA GLY A 172 -17.93 -1.15 6.86
C GLY A 172 -16.46 -1.47 7.11
N ALA A 173 -15.73 -0.45 7.58
CA ALA A 173 -14.35 -0.56 8.02
C ALA A 173 -14.28 -0.55 9.56
N TRP A 174 -13.36 -1.33 10.10
CA TRP A 174 -13.26 -1.63 11.51
C TRP A 174 -11.79 -1.70 11.94
N THR A 175 -11.54 -1.47 13.23
CA THR A 175 -10.27 -1.73 13.90
C THR A 175 -10.55 -2.40 15.24
N ASP A 176 -9.60 -3.17 15.75
CA ASP A 176 -9.60 -3.64 17.13
C ASP A 176 -8.54 -2.91 17.95
N ASP A 177 -8.88 -2.58 19.19
CA ASP A 177 -7.99 -2.06 20.23
C ASP A 177 -8.33 -2.75 21.58
N ASP A 178 -7.67 -2.37 22.67
CA ASP A 178 -7.92 -2.99 24.00
C ASP A 178 -9.41 -2.95 24.44
N GLY A 179 -10.23 -2.09 23.83
CA GLY A 179 -11.67 -1.96 24.08
C GLY A 179 -12.59 -2.82 23.19
N GLY A 180 -12.03 -3.58 22.24
CA GLY A 180 -12.77 -4.38 21.27
C GLY A 180 -13.04 -3.66 19.94
N ALA A 181 -13.67 -4.39 19.01
CA ALA A 181 -13.88 -3.93 17.64
C ALA A 181 -14.70 -2.61 17.59
N ARG A 182 -14.15 -1.61 16.90
CA ARG A 182 -14.74 -0.29 16.68
C ARG A 182 -14.82 0.05 15.19
N ARG A 183 -15.96 0.60 14.77
CA ARG A 183 -16.16 1.07 13.39
C ARG A 183 -15.32 2.32 13.10
N LEU A 184 -14.73 2.37 11.92
CA LEU A 184 -13.95 3.47 11.41
C LEU A 184 -14.80 4.50 10.66
N ARG A 185 -14.33 5.74 10.70
CA ARG A 185 -14.81 6.88 9.91
C ARG A 185 -13.65 7.82 9.64
N THR A 186 -13.51 8.28 8.41
CA THR A 186 -12.59 9.38 8.07
C THR A 186 -13.02 10.68 8.75
N SER A 187 -12.14 11.67 8.75
CA SER A 187 -12.40 12.97 9.37
C SER A 187 -13.49 13.74 8.62
N SER A 188 -14.05 14.76 9.26
CA SER A 188 -14.95 15.74 8.63
C SER A 188 -14.25 17.05 8.25
N VAL A 189 -12.90 17.06 8.17
CA VAL A 189 -12.13 18.26 7.80
C VAL A 189 -12.48 18.64 6.36
N SER A 190 -12.80 19.92 6.14
CA SER A 190 -13.33 20.43 4.86
C SER A 190 -12.58 21.64 4.31
N SER A 191 -11.44 21.99 4.92
CA SER A 191 -10.52 23.00 4.41
C SER A 191 -9.11 22.46 4.40
N LEU A 192 -8.35 22.78 3.35
CA LEU A 192 -6.92 22.45 3.29
C LEU A 192 -6.14 23.11 4.44
N ASP A 193 -6.53 24.32 4.88
CA ASP A 193 -5.88 25.04 5.99
C ASP A 193 -5.89 24.27 7.30
N ASP A 194 -6.87 23.38 7.49
CA ASP A 194 -7.05 22.60 8.72
C ASP A 194 -6.55 21.16 8.57
N ALA A 195 -6.09 20.77 7.38
CA ALA A 195 -5.74 19.40 7.07
C ALA A 195 -4.42 18.96 7.73
N SER A 196 -4.40 17.74 8.25
CA SER A 196 -3.21 16.98 8.62
C SER A 196 -2.92 15.94 7.55
N VAL A 197 -1.71 15.91 7.03
CA VAL A 197 -1.34 15.03 5.91
C VAL A 197 -0.16 14.13 6.27
N SER A 198 -0.08 12.98 5.60
CA SER A 198 1.09 12.10 5.62
C SER A 198 1.61 11.84 4.22
N PHE A 199 2.90 11.62 4.10
CA PHE A 199 3.56 11.14 2.90
C PHE A 199 4.61 10.07 3.25
N GLN A 200 5.22 9.46 2.24
CA GLN A 200 6.34 8.52 2.38
C GLN A 200 7.66 9.25 2.72
N SER A 201 8.54 9.49 1.75
CA SER A 201 9.80 10.21 1.92
C SER A 201 9.98 11.35 0.93
N ILE A 202 10.74 12.38 1.31
CA ILE A 202 11.11 13.49 0.41
C ILE A 202 11.85 12.96 -0.83
N ALA A 203 12.68 11.93 -0.66
CA ALA A 203 13.45 11.33 -1.75
C ALA A 203 12.55 10.76 -2.85
N GLN A 204 11.54 9.97 -2.49
CA GLN A 204 10.62 9.40 -3.49
C GLN A 204 9.77 10.46 -4.19
N TRP A 205 9.37 11.53 -3.47
CA TRP A 205 8.70 12.67 -4.11
C TRP A 205 9.63 13.41 -5.08
N SER A 206 10.91 13.55 -4.75
CA SER A 206 11.93 14.10 -5.64
C SER A 206 12.15 13.21 -6.87
N ASP A 207 12.28 11.90 -6.69
CA ASP A 207 12.49 10.94 -7.78
C ASP A 207 11.27 10.86 -8.72
N ALA A 208 10.07 11.08 -8.19
CA ALA A 208 8.84 11.23 -8.97
C ALA A 208 8.72 12.59 -9.70
N GLY A 209 9.64 13.53 -9.49
CA GLY A 209 9.58 14.89 -10.04
C GLY A 209 8.47 15.74 -9.42
N ARG A 210 8.06 15.45 -8.18
CA ARG A 210 6.94 16.09 -7.47
C ARG A 210 7.35 16.80 -6.18
N LEU A 211 8.65 17.05 -5.98
CA LEU A 211 9.14 17.75 -4.78
C LEU A 211 8.46 19.12 -4.59
N ASP A 212 8.30 19.91 -5.65
CA ASP A 212 7.65 21.21 -5.56
C ASP A 212 6.17 21.08 -5.16
N ALA A 213 5.47 20.03 -5.61
CA ALA A 213 4.11 19.73 -5.20
C ALA A 213 4.03 19.39 -3.70
N LEU A 214 4.98 18.61 -3.18
CA LEU A 214 5.07 18.32 -1.74
C LEU A 214 5.26 19.60 -0.92
N LEU A 215 6.16 20.49 -1.36
CA LEU A 215 6.42 21.76 -0.68
C LEU A 215 5.19 22.69 -0.71
N ARG A 216 4.43 22.70 -1.82
CA ARG A 216 3.15 23.43 -1.89
C ARG A 216 2.12 22.88 -0.92
N VAL A 217 1.99 21.55 -0.82
CA VAL A 217 1.11 20.92 0.17
C VAL A 217 1.54 21.33 1.58
N ALA A 218 2.81 21.16 1.94
CA ALA A 218 3.33 21.48 3.26
C ALA A 218 3.11 22.96 3.65
N ALA A 219 3.16 23.87 2.68
CA ALA A 219 2.87 25.29 2.91
C ALA A 219 1.37 25.62 3.01
N ARG A 220 0.49 24.76 2.50
CA ARG A 220 -0.96 24.98 2.42
C ARG A 220 -1.72 24.41 3.61
N VAL A 221 -1.22 23.34 4.23
CA VAL A 221 -1.95 22.55 5.23
C VAL A 221 -1.57 22.91 6.67
N TRP A 222 -2.43 22.56 7.63
CA TRP A 222 -2.14 22.78 9.05
C TRP A 222 -0.92 21.97 9.53
N ARG A 223 -0.80 20.73 9.07
CA ARG A 223 0.21 19.80 9.56
C ARG A 223 0.64 18.79 8.52
N ASP A 224 1.95 18.65 8.32
CA ASP A 224 2.56 17.61 7.49
C ASP A 224 3.37 16.63 8.34
N ARG A 225 3.34 15.34 8.00
CA ARG A 225 4.18 14.30 8.60
C ARG A 225 4.57 13.28 7.54
N ALA A 226 5.57 12.48 7.88
CA ALA A 226 5.98 11.32 7.09
C ALA A 226 5.88 10.09 7.98
N TYR A 227 4.66 9.62 8.24
CA TYR A 227 4.48 8.37 8.99
C TYR A 227 4.90 7.16 8.14
N GLY A 228 4.78 7.28 6.80
CA GLY A 228 5.13 6.27 5.83
C GLY A 228 4.18 5.08 5.80
N ASP A 229 4.23 4.36 4.69
CA ASP A 229 3.80 2.97 4.55
C ASP A 229 2.31 2.78 4.96
N VAL A 230 1.91 1.56 5.30
CA VAL A 230 0.51 1.20 5.56
C VAL A 230 -0.12 1.97 6.73
N TYR A 231 0.68 2.36 7.73
CA TYR A 231 0.16 3.01 8.94
C TYR A 231 -0.50 4.35 8.65
N ALA A 232 0.02 5.11 7.68
CA ALA A 232 -0.57 6.37 7.27
C ALA A 232 -2.02 6.19 6.79
N TYR A 233 -2.29 5.18 5.96
CA TYR A 233 -3.66 4.90 5.49
C TYR A 233 -4.60 4.50 6.62
N MET A 234 -4.08 3.82 7.64
CA MET A 234 -4.88 3.42 8.81
C MET A 234 -5.23 4.62 9.69
N LEU A 235 -4.29 5.56 9.89
CA LEU A 235 -4.57 6.84 10.53
C LEU A 235 -5.63 7.64 9.76
N LEU A 236 -5.58 7.61 8.43
CA LEU A 236 -6.58 8.25 7.56
C LEU A 236 -7.96 7.61 7.74
N ALA A 237 -8.05 6.28 7.69
CA ALA A 237 -9.30 5.55 7.88
C ALA A 237 -9.92 5.79 9.28
N GLU A 238 -9.08 6.03 10.30
CA GLU A 238 -9.50 6.44 11.64
C GLU A 238 -9.90 7.92 11.76
N GLY A 239 -9.73 8.72 10.71
CA GLY A 239 -10.01 10.16 10.70
C GLY A 239 -9.01 10.99 11.51
N ARG A 240 -7.79 10.47 11.73
CA ARG A 240 -6.72 11.16 12.46
C ARG A 240 -5.85 12.03 11.55
N ILE A 241 -5.83 11.73 10.26
CA ILE A 241 -5.24 12.53 9.20
C ILE A 241 -6.21 12.57 8.02
N ASP A 242 -5.95 13.44 7.06
CA ASP A 242 -6.90 13.83 6.02
C ASP A 242 -6.43 13.49 4.61
N MET A 243 -5.12 13.27 4.44
CA MET A 243 -4.52 12.87 3.18
C MET A 243 -3.28 11.99 3.38
N VAL A 244 -3.13 10.98 2.51
CA VAL A 244 -1.90 10.21 2.28
C VAL A 244 -1.61 10.24 0.79
N ALA A 245 -0.37 10.57 0.39
CA ALA A 245 0.04 10.52 -1.00
C ALA A 245 1.46 9.94 -1.16
N GLU A 246 1.58 8.98 -2.06
CA GLU A 246 2.79 8.20 -2.27
C GLU A 246 3.01 7.88 -3.76
N PHE A 247 4.26 7.54 -4.08
CA PHE A 247 4.78 7.27 -5.42
C PHE A 247 5.66 6.03 -5.36
N ASP A 248 5.78 5.35 -6.50
CA ASP A 248 6.52 4.10 -6.66
C ASP A 248 5.93 2.89 -5.93
N VAL A 249 4.79 3.06 -5.25
CA VAL A 249 3.99 1.99 -4.64
C VAL A 249 3.64 0.90 -5.65
N LYS A 250 3.54 -0.33 -5.16
CA LYS A 250 3.07 -1.52 -5.88
C LYS A 250 1.63 -1.79 -5.48
N GLU A 251 0.98 -2.66 -6.23
CA GLU A 251 -0.41 -3.06 -5.97
C GLU A 251 -0.57 -3.69 -4.57
N TYR A 252 0.42 -4.46 -4.12
CA TYR A 252 0.38 -5.12 -2.81
C TYR A 252 0.53 -4.12 -1.65
N ASP A 253 1.27 -3.02 -1.82
CA ASP A 253 1.45 -1.93 -0.83
C ASP A 253 0.15 -1.16 -0.53
N ILE A 254 -0.88 -1.27 -1.38
CA ILE A 254 -2.09 -0.43 -1.27
C ILE A 254 -3.41 -1.21 -1.36
N ALA A 255 -3.42 -2.43 -1.91
CA ALA A 255 -4.66 -3.16 -2.18
C ALA A 255 -5.53 -3.34 -0.92
N ALA A 256 -4.92 -3.66 0.23
CA ALA A 256 -5.68 -3.84 1.47
C ALA A 256 -6.21 -2.53 2.05
N ALA A 257 -5.53 -1.40 1.81
CA ALA A 257 -5.96 -0.08 2.26
C ALA A 257 -7.19 0.42 1.50
N VAL A 258 -7.36 0.04 0.23
CA VAL A 258 -8.47 0.50 -0.63
C VAL A 258 -9.85 0.27 0.00
N PRO A 259 -10.28 -0.97 0.32
CA PRO A 259 -11.60 -1.20 0.92
C PRO A 259 -11.70 -0.59 2.32
N ILE A 260 -10.61 -0.56 3.10
CA ILE A 260 -10.59 0.02 4.45
C ILE A 260 -10.87 1.53 4.40
N VAL A 261 -10.17 2.27 3.55
CA VAL A 261 -10.36 3.72 3.39
C VAL A 261 -11.74 4.02 2.81
N ARG A 262 -12.19 3.28 1.78
CA ARG A 262 -13.51 3.49 1.14
C ARG A 262 -14.66 3.24 2.11
N GLU A 263 -14.62 2.14 2.86
CA GLU A 263 -15.68 1.79 3.82
C GLU A 263 -15.67 2.66 5.10
N ALA A 264 -14.53 3.31 5.39
CA ALA A 264 -14.45 4.39 6.38
C ALA A 264 -15.08 5.71 5.87
N GLY A 265 -15.40 5.84 4.58
CA GLY A 265 -15.97 7.04 3.96
C GLY A 265 -14.95 7.92 3.25
N GLY A 266 -13.70 7.45 3.10
CA GLY A 266 -12.66 8.12 2.33
C GLY A 266 -12.73 7.83 0.83
N ARG A 267 -11.78 8.42 0.10
CA ARG A 267 -11.58 8.18 -1.33
C ARG A 267 -10.11 7.91 -1.61
N MET A 268 -9.85 6.96 -2.50
CA MET A 268 -8.50 6.54 -2.88
C MET A 268 -8.41 6.36 -4.40
N THR A 269 -7.44 7.01 -5.01
CA THR A 269 -7.15 7.02 -6.45
C THR A 269 -5.64 7.00 -6.68
N ALA A 270 -5.21 6.88 -7.93
CA ALA A 270 -3.88 7.31 -8.35
C ALA A 270 -3.74 8.84 -8.24
N ILE A 271 -2.52 9.36 -8.32
CA ILE A 271 -2.24 10.80 -8.18
C ILE A 271 -2.84 11.65 -9.32
N ASP A 272 -3.15 11.02 -10.46
CA ASP A 272 -3.82 11.61 -11.61
C ASP A 272 -5.36 11.50 -11.54
N GLY A 273 -5.88 10.95 -10.44
CA GLY A 273 -7.30 10.74 -10.20
C GLY A 273 -7.87 9.43 -10.76
N ALA A 274 -7.07 8.60 -11.45
CA ALA A 274 -7.54 7.31 -11.96
C ALA A 274 -7.89 6.35 -10.80
N GLU A 275 -9.02 5.66 -10.90
CA GLU A 275 -9.42 4.64 -9.92
C GLU A 275 -8.69 3.31 -10.21
N THR A 276 -7.40 3.25 -9.91
CA THR A 276 -6.59 2.04 -10.12
C THR A 276 -5.49 1.92 -9.09
N ILE A 277 -5.10 0.69 -8.76
CA ILE A 277 -3.94 0.39 -7.92
C ILE A 277 -2.65 0.17 -8.75
N ALA A 278 -2.75 0.10 -10.08
CA ALA A 278 -1.62 -0.22 -10.96
C ALA A 278 -0.79 1.01 -11.38
N ALA A 279 -1.18 2.23 -10.99
CA ALA A 279 -0.58 3.47 -11.47
C ALA A 279 0.78 3.81 -10.84
N ARG A 280 1.27 3.01 -9.89
CA ARG A 280 2.49 3.27 -9.09
C ARG A 280 2.48 4.63 -8.37
N SER A 281 1.29 5.11 -8.05
CA SER A 281 1.06 6.31 -7.27
C SER A 281 -0.30 6.20 -6.62
N THR A 282 -0.48 6.94 -5.54
CA THR A 282 -1.70 6.88 -4.75
C THR A 282 -1.95 8.22 -4.07
N LEU A 283 -3.23 8.57 -4.01
CA LEU A 283 -3.80 9.64 -3.21
C LEU A 283 -4.99 9.05 -2.47
N ALA A 284 -4.91 9.00 -1.15
CA ALA A 284 -6.01 8.66 -0.28
C ALA A 284 -6.39 9.89 0.55
N THR A 285 -7.68 10.20 0.67
CA THR A 285 -8.17 11.32 1.50
C THR A 285 -9.43 10.96 2.27
N ASN A 286 -9.88 11.88 3.12
CA ASN A 286 -11.16 11.78 3.83
C ASN A 286 -12.41 11.83 2.92
N GLY A 287 -12.23 11.88 1.60
CA GLY A 287 -13.30 12.04 0.61
C GLY A 287 -13.59 13.51 0.33
N THR A 288 -13.90 14.29 1.36
CA THR A 288 -14.25 15.72 1.26
C THR A 288 -13.16 16.54 0.56
N LEU A 289 -11.90 16.33 0.92
CA LEU A 289 -10.77 17.11 0.40
C LEU A 289 -10.13 16.52 -0.86
N HIS A 290 -10.70 15.47 -1.45
CA HIS A 290 -10.02 14.71 -2.50
C HIS A 290 -9.70 15.56 -3.74
N ASP A 291 -10.70 16.28 -4.27
CA ASP A 291 -10.53 17.07 -5.48
C ASP A 291 -9.67 18.33 -5.23
N ASP A 292 -9.71 18.87 -4.01
CA ASP A 292 -8.85 19.97 -3.58
C ASP A 292 -7.37 19.56 -3.57
N PHE A 293 -7.06 18.36 -3.05
CA PHE A 293 -5.70 17.82 -3.07
C PHE A 293 -5.26 17.45 -4.48
N LEU A 294 -6.11 16.84 -5.33
CA LEU A 294 -5.77 16.59 -6.74
C LEU A 294 -5.39 17.89 -7.44
N THR A 295 -6.19 18.94 -7.27
CA THR A 295 -5.90 20.27 -7.84
C THR A 295 -4.56 20.80 -7.35
N LEU A 296 -4.28 20.73 -6.04
CA LEU A 296 -3.04 21.23 -5.45
C LEU A 296 -1.80 20.46 -5.92
N LEU A 297 -1.92 19.14 -6.10
CA LEU A 297 -0.84 18.25 -6.50
C LEU A 297 -0.51 18.33 -8.00
N LEU A 298 -1.52 18.61 -8.83
CA LEU A 298 -1.39 18.68 -10.29
C LEU A 298 -1.10 20.09 -10.82
N GLN A 299 -1.04 21.10 -9.95
CA GLN A 299 -0.58 22.44 -10.34
C GLN A 299 0.87 22.41 -10.85
N ASP A 300 1.14 23.19 -11.89
CA ASP A 300 2.50 23.42 -12.39
C ASP A 300 3.27 24.34 -11.43
#